data_AF-A0A4Q5QY69-F1
#
_entry.id   AF-A0A4Q5QY69-F1
#
_cell.length_a   1.000
_cell.length_b   1.000
_cell.length_c   1.000
_cell.angle_alpha   90.00
_cell.angle_beta   90.00
_cell.angle_gamma   90.00
#
_symmetry.space_group_name_H-M   'P 1'
#
loop_
_entity.id
_entity.type
_entity.pdbx_description
1 polymer ?
#
loop_
_entity_poly.entity_id
_entity_poly.type
_entity_poly.pdbx_seq_one_letter_code
_entity_poly.pdbx_strand_id
1 'polypeptide(L)'
;MDTDFEITLQYKGTELLLQAHYVSTGYSYKINVEINGRIISFEPDEERNFRALLNEEDLAARDSIDKKLVEAIALQLVELFR
;
A
#
# COMPACT_ATOMS: atom_id res chain seq x y z
N MET A 1 17.18 -4.20 4.30
CA MET A 1 16.61 -4.78 5.53
C MET A 1 15.13 -4.77 5.31
N ASP A 2 14.56 -5.97 5.28
CA ASP A 2 13.16 -6.15 4.90
C ASP A 2 12.41 -6.63 6.15
N THR A 3 11.18 -6.17 6.34
CA THR A 3 10.44 -6.38 7.59
C THR A 3 8.94 -6.42 7.33
N ASP A 4 8.30 -7.47 7.85
CA ASP A 4 6.85 -7.62 7.84
C ASP A 4 6.21 -6.80 8.97
N PHE A 5 5.06 -6.19 8.67
CA PHE A 5 4.24 -5.47 9.63
C PHE A 5 2.77 -5.45 9.17
N GLU A 6 1.90 -4.98 10.05
CA GLU A 6 0.47 -4.90 9.76
C GLU A 6 0.01 -3.44 9.66
N ILE A 7 -0.88 -3.17 8.71
CA ILE A 7 -1.55 -1.89 8.57
C ILE A 7 -3.01 -2.09 8.99
N THR A 8 -3.42 -1.34 10.01
CA THR A 8 -4.83 -1.29 10.42
C THR A 8 -5.43 0.02 9.95
N LEU A 9 -6.57 -0.02 9.25
CA LEU A 9 -7.29 1.19 8.84
C LEU A 9 -8.81 0.97 8.77
N GLN A 10 -9.57 2.04 8.98
CA GLN A 10 -11.02 2.05 8.84
C GLN A 10 -11.39 2.35 7.38
N TYR A 11 -12.09 1.43 6.71
CA TYR A 11 -12.52 1.58 5.34
C TYR A 11 -13.98 1.14 5.15
N LYS A 12 -14.82 2.03 4.60
CA LYS A 12 -16.26 1.77 4.35
C LYS A 12 -17.03 1.24 5.59
N GLY A 13 -16.65 1.69 6.79
CA GLY A 13 -17.27 1.29 8.05
C GLY A 13 -16.79 -0.02 8.63
N THR A 14 -15.75 -0.62 8.04
CA THR A 14 -15.11 -1.85 8.50
C THR A 14 -13.64 -1.60 8.83
N GLU A 15 -13.15 -2.18 9.91
CA GLU A 15 -11.72 -2.22 10.19
C GLU A 15 -11.06 -3.28 9.33
N LEU A 16 -10.05 -2.87 8.57
CA LEU A 16 -9.22 -3.76 7.77
C LEU A 16 -7.87 -3.94 8.46
N LEU A 17 -7.40 -5.19 8.51
CA LEU A 17 -6.04 -5.55 8.87
C LEU A 17 -5.36 -6.09 7.61
N LEU A 18 -4.33 -5.39 7.16
CA LEU A 18 -3.61 -5.70 5.93
C LEU A 18 -2.17 -6.10 6.25
N GLN A 19 -1.70 -7.17 5.63
CA GLN A 19 -0.30 -7.60 5.72
C GLN A 19 0.55 -6.71 4.81
N ALA A 20 1.67 -6.21 5.35
CA ALA A 20 2.59 -5.34 4.63
C ALA A 20 4.04 -5.79 4.83
N HIS A 21 4.85 -5.57 3.81
CA HIS A 21 6.26 -5.90 3.80
C HIS A 21 7.07 -4.69 3.36
N TYR A 22 7.88 -4.16 4.27
CA TYR A 22 8.84 -3.10 4.00
C TYR A 22 10.05 -3.69 3.28
N VAL A 23 10.42 -3.11 2.14
CA VAL A 23 11.58 -3.53 1.33
C VAL A 23 12.47 -2.34 1.06
N SER A 24 13.71 -2.36 1.55
CA SER A 24 14.69 -1.29 1.30
C SER A 24 15.67 -1.69 0.19
N THR A 25 15.88 -0.82 -0.80
CA THR A 25 16.85 -1.05 -1.89
C THR A 25 17.69 0.20 -2.14
N GLY A 26 18.98 0.13 -1.81
CA GLY A 26 19.92 1.25 -1.99
C GLY A 26 19.51 2.47 -1.15
N TYR A 27 19.18 3.57 -1.82
CA TYR A 27 18.75 4.84 -1.20
C TYR A 27 17.23 5.01 -1.15
N SER A 28 16.45 4.01 -1.57
CA SER A 28 14.98 4.05 -1.57
C SER A 28 14.39 2.86 -0.82
N TYR A 29 13.10 2.91 -0.59
CA TYR A 29 12.32 1.79 -0.07
C TYR A 29 10.93 1.76 -0.71
N LYS A 30 10.32 0.59 -0.63
CA LYS A 30 8.93 0.38 -0.98
C LYS A 30 8.23 -0.42 0.10
N ILE A 31 6.91 -0.32 0.11
CA ILE A 31 6.03 -1.09 0.99
C ILE A 31 5.11 -1.90 0.10
N ASN A 32 5.20 -3.22 0.20
CA ASN A 32 4.31 -4.14 -0.48
C ASN A 32 3.12 -4.44 0.44
N VAL A 33 1.90 -4.18 0.00
CA VAL A 33 0.68 -4.45 0.78
C VAL A 33 -0.15 -5.49 0.07
N GLU A 34 -0.58 -6.52 0.79
CA GLU A 34 -1.49 -7.53 0.25
C GLU A 34 -2.94 -7.04 0.32
N ILE A 35 -3.59 -6.95 -0.84
CA ILE A 35 -4.97 -6.49 -1.01
C ILE A 35 -5.70 -7.51 -1.88
N ASN A 36 -6.70 -8.21 -1.33
CA ASN A 36 -7.48 -9.22 -2.05
C ASN A 36 -6.61 -10.29 -2.76
N GLY A 37 -5.52 -10.73 -2.11
CA GLY A 37 -4.58 -11.70 -2.67
C GLY A 37 -3.64 -11.16 -3.76
N ARG A 38 -3.56 -9.82 -3.92
CA ARG A 38 -2.62 -9.13 -4.82
C ARG A 38 -1.65 -8.29 -4.02
N ILE A 39 -0.42 -8.17 -4.50
CA ILE A 39 0.60 -7.34 -3.87
C ILE A 39 0.65 -6.00 -4.60
N ILE A 40 0.32 -4.91 -3.90
CA ILE A 40 0.49 -3.55 -4.41
C ILE A 40 1.69 -2.90 -3.74
N SER A 41 2.60 -2.36 -4.54
CA SER A 41 3.77 -1.65 -4.05
C SER A 41 3.49 -0.16 -3.88
N PHE A 42 3.97 0.42 -2.78
CA PHE A 42 3.92 1.85 -2.48
C PHE A 42 5.33 2.38 -2.30
N GLU A 43 5.61 3.55 -2.86
CA GLU A 43 6.91 4.23 -2.74
C GLU A 43 6.73 5.67 -2.24
N PRO A 44 7.63 6.20 -1.40
CA PRO A 44 7.60 7.60 -1.04
C PRO A 44 7.91 8.47 -2.26
N ASP A 45 7.20 9.59 -2.40
CA ASP A 45 7.51 10.63 -3.36
C ASP A 45 8.36 11.76 -2.78
N GLU A 46 8.65 12.77 -3.60
CA GLU A 46 9.47 13.93 -3.22
C GLU A 46 8.86 14.73 -2.05
N GLU A 47 7.54 14.67 -1.87
CA GLU A 47 6.80 15.34 -0.80
C GLU A 47 6.58 14.43 0.42
N ARG A 48 7.18 13.23 0.44
CA ARG A 48 7.01 12.18 1.46
C ARG A 48 5.58 11.64 1.57
N ASN A 49 4.78 11.79 0.51
CA ASN A 49 3.55 11.02 0.36
C ASN A 49 3.86 9.66 -0.24
N PHE A 50 2.97 8.68 -0.09
CA PHE A 50 3.12 7.38 -0.74
C PHE A 50 2.33 7.32 -2.04
N ARG A 51 2.98 6.91 -3.14
CA ARG A 51 2.32 6.59 -4.42
C ARG A 51 2.20 5.08 -4.59
N ALA A 52 1.04 4.61 -5.05
CA ALA A 52 0.86 3.22 -5.42
C ALA A 52 1.36 2.96 -6.85
N LEU A 53 2.04 1.83 -7.05
CA LEU A 53 2.44 1.33 -8.35
C LEU A 53 1.40 0.29 -8.80
N LEU A 54 0.45 0.73 -9.63
CA LEU A 54 -0.59 -0.13 -10.21
C LEU A 54 -0.27 -0.41 -11.67
N ASN A 55 -0.38 -1.67 -12.10
CA ASN A 55 -0.23 -2.06 -13.49
C ASN A 55 -1.60 -2.18 -14.20
N GLU A 56 -1.60 -2.46 -15.51
CA GLU A 56 -2.84 -2.62 -16.28
C GLU A 56 -3.69 -3.80 -15.77
N GLU A 57 -3.07 -4.87 -15.27
CA GLU A 57 -3.77 -6.04 -14.75
C GLU A 57 -4.51 -5.72 -13.44
N ASP A 58 -3.92 -4.91 -12.56
CA ASP A 58 -4.53 -4.44 -11.31
C ASP A 58 -5.81 -3.63 -11.55
N LEU A 59 -5.82 -2.90 -12.68
CA LEU A 59 -6.91 -2.01 -13.09
C LEU A 59 -7.97 -2.72 -13.95
N ALA A 60 -7.57 -3.68 -14.78
CA ALA A 60 -8.43 -4.36 -15.74
C ALA A 60 -9.07 -5.65 -15.19
N ALA A 61 -8.64 -6.15 -14.03
CA ALA A 61 -9.19 -7.35 -13.45
C ALA A 61 -10.71 -7.25 -13.19
N ARG A 62 -11.41 -8.39 -13.29
CA ARG A 62 -12.85 -8.49 -13.04
C ARG A 62 -13.24 -8.01 -11.63
N ASP A 63 -12.34 -8.24 -10.68
CA ASP A 63 -12.31 -7.63 -9.34
C ASP A 63 -11.20 -6.58 -9.31
N SER A 64 -11.43 -5.47 -10.01
CA SER A 64 -10.48 -4.35 -10.06
C SER A 64 -10.22 -3.83 -8.64
N ILE A 65 -8.98 -3.41 -8.40
CA ILE A 65 -8.63 -2.89 -7.08
C ILE A 65 -9.38 -1.57 -6.83
N ASP A 66 -9.96 -1.45 -5.64
CA ASP A 66 -10.67 -0.24 -5.26
C ASP A 66 -9.67 0.89 -5.05
N LYS A 67 -9.62 1.84 -6.00
CA LYS A 67 -8.69 2.97 -5.96
C LYS A 67 -8.80 3.79 -4.67
N LYS A 68 -10.00 3.87 -4.07
CA LYS A 68 -10.20 4.58 -2.80
C LYS A 68 -9.60 3.82 -1.61
N LEU A 69 -9.55 2.49 -1.66
CA LEU A 69 -8.84 1.69 -0.66
C LEU A 69 -7.33 1.91 -0.78
N VAL A 70 -6.81 1.91 -2.01
CA VAL A 70 -5.39 2.18 -2.27
C VAL A 70 -4.99 3.57 -1.78
N GLU A 71 -5.81 4.58 -2.03
CA GLU A 71 -5.62 5.95 -1.51
C GLU A 71 -5.64 5.99 0.03
N ALA A 72 -6.59 5.31 0.67
CA ALA A 72 -6.66 5.23 2.12
C ALA A 72 -5.43 4.56 2.74
N ILE A 73 -4.90 3.50 2.09
CA ILE A 73 -3.65 2.85 2.50
C ILE A 73 -2.48 3.81 2.37
N ALA A 74 -2.36 4.53 1.26
CA ALA A 74 -1.29 5.51 1.07
C ALA A 74 -1.28 6.59 2.16
N LEU A 75 -2.45 7.11 2.54
CA LEU A 75 -2.59 8.07 3.63
C LEU A 75 -2.19 7.45 4.99
N GLN A 76 -2.61 6.21 5.26
CA GLN A 76 -2.23 5.52 6.49
C GLN A 76 -0.72 5.28 6.57
N LEU A 77 -0.07 4.98 5.45
CA LEU A 77 1.38 4.84 5.37
C LEU A 77 2.11 6.15 5.67
N VAL A 78 1.59 7.30 5.22
CA VAL A 78 2.15 8.60 5.60
C VAL A 78 2.14 8.78 7.11
N GLU A 79 1.04 8.42 7.79
CA GLU A 79 0.95 8.54 9.25
C GLU A 79 1.86 7.55 10.00
N LEU A 80 2.08 6.35 9.46
CA LEU A 80 2.94 5.34 10.07
C LEU A 80 4.44 5.64 9.95
N PHE A 81 4.86 6.34 8.89
CA PHE A 81 6.27 6.62 8.56
C PHE A 81 6.64 8.10 8.73
N ARG A 82 5.79 8.89 9.39
CA ARG A 82 6.00 10.32 9.68
C ARG A 82 7.03 10.58 10.76
#